data_AF-A0A2S9FIQ6-F1
#
_entry.id   AF-A0A2S9FIQ6-F1
#
_cell.length_a   1.000
_cell.length_b   1.000
_cell.length_c   1.000
_cell.angle_alpha   90.00
_cell.angle_beta   90.00
_cell.angle_gamma   90.00
#
_symmetry.space_group_name_H-M   'P 1'
#
loop_
_entity.id
_entity.type
_entity.pdbx_description
1 polymer ?
#
loop_
_entity_poly.entity_id
_entity_poly.type
_entity_poly.pdbx_seq_one_letter_code
_entity_poly.pdbx_strand_id
1 'polypeptide(L)'
;LAQLHDLIGSLRRCVTSLASRYGDSPATRRIVNDAERILNDIDRLDIDAEELELARGVSRHHHVAERIPIPDTQYDTDFWRGVDDEGLGGTH
;
A
#
# COMPACT_ATOMS: atom_id res chain seq x y z
N LEU A 1 -6.18 -0.70 -14.33
CA LEU A 1 -5.67 -1.58 -13.27
C LEU A 1 -6.34 -2.97 -13.30
N ALA A 2 -7.56 -3.12 -13.83
CA ALA A 2 -8.18 -4.42 -14.06
C ALA A 2 -7.26 -5.47 -14.71
N GLN A 3 -6.58 -5.14 -15.81
CA GLN A 3 -5.64 -6.06 -16.46
C GLN A 3 -4.47 -6.48 -15.54
N LEU A 4 -3.99 -5.58 -14.66
CA LEU A 4 -2.94 -5.91 -13.70
C LEU A 4 -3.45 -6.94 -12.68
N HIS A 5 -4.64 -6.71 -12.11
CA HIS A 5 -5.30 -7.64 -11.19
C HIS A 5 -5.59 -9.00 -11.85
N ASP A 6 -6.02 -9.01 -13.10
CA ASP A 6 -6.24 -10.25 -13.85
C ASP A 6 -4.95 -11.05 -14.03
N LEU A 7 -3.83 -10.38 -14.30
CA LEU A 7 -2.51 -11.01 -14.44
C LEU A 7 -1.99 -11.54 -13.10
N ILE A 8 -2.08 -10.74 -12.02
CA ILE A 8 -1.73 -11.15 -10.65
C ILE A 8 -2.54 -12.38 -10.23
N GLY A 9 -3.87 -12.34 -10.42
CA GLY A 9 -4.75 -13.46 -10.12
C GLY A 9 -4.45 -14.71 -10.95
N SER A 10 -4.09 -14.53 -12.22
CA SER A 10 -3.69 -15.65 -13.09
C SER A 10 -2.37 -16.29 -12.64
N LEU A 11 -1.39 -15.47 -12.25
CA LEU A 11 -0.13 -15.93 -11.71
C LEU A 11 -0.33 -16.70 -10.39
N ARG A 12 -1.14 -16.16 -9.47
CA ARG A 12 -1.52 -16.83 -8.21
C ARG A 12 -2.08 -18.23 -8.47
N ARG A 13 -3.09 -18.35 -9.35
CA ARG A 13 -3.68 -19.65 -9.71
C ARG A 13 -2.65 -20.63 -10.30
N CYS A 14 -1.76 -20.13 -11.16
CA CYS A 14 -0.72 -20.95 -11.78
C CYS A 14 0.24 -21.53 -10.72
N VAL A 15 0.72 -20.70 -9.81
CA VAL A 15 1.67 -21.10 -8.76
C VAL A 15 1.01 -21.99 -7.71
N THR A 16 -0.25 -21.74 -7.33
CA THR A 16 -1.01 -22.64 -6.45
C THR A 16 -1.18 -24.03 -7.08
N SER A 17 -1.47 -24.09 -8.39
CA SER A 17 -1.54 -25.36 -9.14
C SER A 17 -0.18 -26.06 -9.21
N LEU A 18 0.93 -25.33 -9.29
CA LEU A 18 2.28 -25.89 -9.21
C LEU A 18 2.53 -26.53 -7.84
N ALA A 19 2.27 -25.79 -6.75
CA ALA A 19 2.49 -26.28 -5.40
C ALA A 19 1.66 -27.55 -5.10
N SER A 20 0.39 -27.57 -5.51
CA SER A 20 -0.50 -28.71 -5.26
C SER A 20 -0.12 -29.97 -6.03
N ARG A 21 0.41 -29.84 -7.27
CA ARG A 21 0.81 -30.99 -8.10
C ARG A 21 2.10 -31.66 -7.64
N TYR A 22 2.97 -30.91 -6.95
CA TYR A 22 4.31 -31.37 -6.58
C TYR A 22 4.53 -31.43 -5.06
N GLY A 23 3.46 -31.42 -4.25
CA GLY A 23 3.52 -31.42 -2.78
C GLY A 23 4.00 -32.73 -2.13
N ASP A 24 3.84 -33.87 -2.82
CA ASP A 24 3.82 -35.18 -2.16
C ASP A 24 5.16 -35.95 -2.18
N SER A 25 6.24 -35.36 -2.71
CA SER A 25 7.55 -36.03 -2.81
C SER A 25 8.68 -35.24 -2.17
N PRO A 26 9.58 -35.88 -1.41
CA PRO A 26 10.82 -35.23 -0.94
C PRO A 26 11.66 -34.63 -2.07
N ALA A 27 11.61 -35.22 -3.27
CA ALA A 27 12.36 -34.75 -4.44
C ALA A 27 11.87 -33.39 -4.95
N THR A 28 10.61 -33.03 -4.67
CA THR A 28 9.97 -31.80 -5.15
C THR A 28 9.86 -30.73 -4.07
N ARG A 29 10.41 -30.96 -2.87
CA ARG A 29 10.34 -30.03 -1.73
C ARG A 29 10.90 -28.63 -2.05
N ARG A 30 11.94 -28.54 -2.89
CA ARG A 30 12.47 -27.24 -3.36
C ARG A 30 11.46 -26.49 -4.22
N ILE A 31 10.78 -27.19 -5.12
CA ILE A 31 9.74 -26.61 -5.99
C ILE A 31 8.59 -26.05 -5.14
N VAL A 32 8.16 -26.79 -4.12
CA VAL A 32 7.11 -26.34 -3.20
C VAL A 32 7.57 -25.09 -2.43
N ASN A 33 8.78 -25.09 -1.88
CA ASN A 33 9.32 -23.93 -1.17
C ASN A 33 9.42 -22.68 -2.07
N ASP A 34 9.89 -22.84 -3.30
CA ASP A 34 9.95 -21.75 -4.27
C ASP A 34 8.54 -21.25 -4.63
N ALA A 35 7.57 -22.16 -4.80
CA ALA A 35 6.17 -21.78 -5.05
C ALA A 35 5.56 -21.01 -3.88
N GLU A 36 5.80 -21.43 -2.63
CA GLU A 36 5.37 -20.71 -1.43
C GLU A 36 6.00 -19.31 -1.34
N ARG A 37 7.30 -19.18 -1.63
CA ARG A 37 7.97 -17.87 -1.67
C ARG A 37 7.34 -16.97 -2.74
N ILE A 38 7.10 -17.50 -3.93
CA ILE A 38 6.45 -16.75 -5.01
C ILE A 38 5.03 -16.33 -4.62
N LEU A 39 4.26 -17.17 -3.93
CA LEU A 39 2.92 -16.79 -3.45
C LEU A 39 2.97 -15.60 -2.48
N ASN A 40 3.94 -15.58 -1.56
CA ASN A 40 4.14 -14.42 -0.68
C ASN A 40 4.51 -13.15 -1.47
N ASP A 41 5.35 -13.28 -2.51
CA ASP A 41 5.71 -12.16 -3.37
C ASP A 41 4.51 -11.66 -4.18
N ILE A 42 3.60 -12.55 -4.59
CA ILE A 42 2.34 -12.19 -5.26
C ILE A 42 1.41 -11.44 -4.30
N ASP A 43 1.32 -11.84 -3.04
CA ASP A 43 0.51 -11.14 -2.05
C ASP A 43 1.04 -9.72 -1.79
N ARG A 44 2.37 -9.54 -1.77
CA ARG A 44 2.99 -8.21 -1.73
C ARG A 44 2.68 -7.39 -2.98
N LEU A 45 2.73 -8.02 -4.16
CA LEU A 45 2.42 -7.35 -5.41
C LEU A 45 0.95 -6.89 -5.48
N ASP A 46 0.03 -7.63 -4.85
CA ASP A 46 -1.38 -7.24 -4.70
C ASP A 46 -1.50 -5.94 -3.87
N ILE A 47 -0.78 -5.87 -2.74
CA ILE A 47 -0.73 -4.67 -1.88
C ILE A 47 -0.18 -3.48 -2.67
N ASP A 48 0.93 -3.66 -3.39
CA ASP A 48 1.53 -2.60 -4.20
C ASP A 48 0.57 -2.14 -5.32
N ALA A 49 -0.20 -3.07 -5.90
CA ALA A 49 -1.20 -2.75 -6.91
C ALA A 49 -2.35 -1.91 -6.33
N GLU A 50 -2.84 -2.26 -5.13
CA GLU A 50 -3.84 -1.49 -4.39
C GLU A 50 -3.34 -0.08 -4.04
N GLU A 51 -2.11 0.05 -3.54
CA GLU A 51 -1.48 1.34 -3.24
C GLU A 51 -1.38 2.22 -4.49
N LEU A 52 -1.02 1.62 -5.62
CA LEU A 52 -0.98 2.32 -6.91
C LEU A 52 -2.37 2.80 -7.37
N GLU A 53 -3.44 2.07 -7.06
CA GLU A 53 -4.80 2.54 -7.33
C GLU A 53 -5.13 3.77 -6.48
N LEU A 54 -4.81 3.71 -5.18
CA LEU A 54 -5.03 4.79 -4.24
C LEU A 54 -4.27 6.06 -4.65
N ALA A 55 -2.98 5.95 -4.97
CA ALA A 55 -2.16 7.06 -5.43
C ALA A 55 -2.71 7.74 -6.70
N ARG A 56 -3.24 6.94 -7.63
CA ARG A 56 -3.92 7.46 -8.82
C ARG A 56 -5.27 8.11 -8.51
N GLY A 57 -6.03 7.55 -7.57
CA GLY A 57 -7.27 8.16 -7.06
C GLY A 57 -7.00 9.52 -6.44
N VAL A 58 -6.02 9.61 -5.54
CA VAL A 58 -5.58 10.87 -4.89
C VAL A 58 -5.12 11.89 -5.94
N SER A 59 -4.36 11.47 -6.95
CA SER A 59 -3.93 12.36 -8.04
C SER A 59 -5.13 12.91 -8.84
N ARG A 60 -6.16 12.10 -9.09
CA ARG A 60 -7.40 12.55 -9.75
C ARG A 60 -8.22 13.50 -8.86
N HIS A 61 -8.24 13.29 -7.55
CA HIS A 61 -8.89 14.18 -6.59
C HIS A 61 -8.12 15.50 -6.40
N HIS A 62 -6.79 15.49 -6.43
CA HIS A 62 -5.98 16.71 -6.30
C HIS A 62 -6.19 17.69 -7.46
N HIS A 63 -6.56 17.21 -8.64
CA HIS A 63 -6.94 18.06 -9.77
C HIS A 63 -8.35 18.66 -9.67
N VAL A 64 -9.21 18.15 -8.76
CA VAL A 64 -10.62 18.57 -8.63
C VAL A 64 -10.94 19.22 -7.27
N ALA A 65 -10.07 19.07 -6.27
CA ALA A 65 -10.22 19.79 -5.01
C ALA A 65 -9.89 21.28 -5.22
N GLU A 66 -10.93 22.09 -5.35
CA GLU A 66 -10.86 23.54 -5.17
C GLU A 66 -10.12 23.80 -3.85
N ARG A 67 -8.90 24.34 -3.95
CA ARG A 67 -8.05 24.58 -2.77
C ARG A 67 -8.79 25.58 -1.87
N ILE A 68 -8.99 25.22 -0.61
CA ILE A 68 -9.47 26.19 0.39
C ILE A 68 -8.35 27.21 0.57
N PRO A 69 -8.57 28.50 0.25
CA PRO A 69 -7.55 29.52 0.44
C PRO A 69 -7.30 29.69 1.93
N ILE A 70 -6.06 29.45 2.36
CA ILE A 70 -5.62 29.81 3.71
C ILE A 70 -5.19 31.28 3.66
N PRO A 71 -5.78 32.16 4.49
CA PRO A 71 -5.38 33.56 4.54
C PRO A 71 -3.92 33.71 4.99
N ASP A 72 -3.14 34.51 4.26
CA ASP A 72 -1.76 34.91 4.66
C ASP A 72 -1.76 36.00 5.75
N THR A 73 -2.93 36.36 6.28
CA THR A 73 -3.06 37.31 7.38
C THR A 73 -2.62 36.67 8.68
N GLN A 74 -1.86 37.39 9.50
CA GLN A 74 -1.57 36.94 10.87
C GLN A 74 -2.86 36.65 11.62
N TYR A 75 -2.90 35.49 12.27
CA TYR A 75 -3.93 35.19 13.26
C TYR A 75 -3.83 36.18 14.41
N ASP A 76 -4.97 36.53 14.99
CA ASP A 76 -5.02 37.36 16.17
C ASP A 76 -4.20 36.71 17.30
N THR A 77 -3.34 37.48 17.96
CA THR A 77 -2.59 37.06 19.14
C THR A 77 -3.49 36.53 20.26
N ASP A 78 -4.72 37.01 20.36
CA ASP A 78 -5.69 36.54 21.35
C ASP A 78 -6.25 35.13 21.01
N PHE A 79 -6.11 34.67 19.77
CA PHE A 79 -6.46 33.30 19.36
C PHE A 79 -5.60 32.24 20.07
N TRP A 80 -4.35 32.59 20.39
CA TRP A 80 -3.37 31.69 21.02
C TRP A 80 -3.31 31.84 22.54
N ARG A 81 -4.06 32.79 23.12
CA ARG A 81 -3.99 33.13 24.54
C ARG A 81 -4.70 32.04 25.36
N GLY A 82 -3.92 31.19 26.04
CA GLY A 82 -4.41 30.10 26.89
C GLY A 82 -4.10 28.69 26.36
N VAL A 83 -3.43 28.60 25.21
CA VAL A 83 -2.78 27.36 24.79
C VAL A 83 -1.40 27.36 25.46
N ASP A 84 -1.24 26.58 26.54
CA ASP A 84 0.08 26.39 27.14
C ASP A 84 1.02 25.81 26.07
N ASP A 85 2.19 26.43 25.89
CA ASP A 85 3.33 25.90 25.15
C ASP A 85 3.95 24.75 25.97
N GLU A 86 3.14 23.73 26.25
CA GLU A 86 3.61 22.46 26.78
C GLU A 86 4.31 21.76 25.61
N GLY A 87 5.49 22.29 25.29
CA GLY A 87 6.31 21.88 24.17
C GLY A 87 6.50 20.38 24.24
N LEU A 88 6.06 19.68 23.21
CA LEU A 88 6.48 18.31 22.93
C LEU A 88 7.94 18.36 22.47
N GLY A 89 8.83 18.72 23.41
CA GLY A 89 10.27 18.64 23.23
C GLY A 89 10.63 17.18 23.01
N GLY A 90 11.03 16.84 21.79
CA GLY A 90 11.59 15.55 21.48
C GLY A 90 12.73 15.23 22.45
N THR A 91 12.60 14.11 23.14
CA THR A 91 13.65 13.58 24.02
C THR A 91 14.87 13.25 23.16
N HIS A 92 15.97 13.90 23.47
CA HIS A 92 17.28 13.71 22.85
C HIS A 92 17.91 12.36 23.22
#